data_AF-A0A2E5XS05-F1
#
_entry.id   AF-A0A2E5XS05-F1
#
_cell.length_a   1.000
_cell.length_b   1.000
_cell.length_c   1.000
_cell.angle_alpha   90.00
_cell.angle_beta   90.00
_cell.angle_gamma   90.00
#
_symmetry.space_group_name_H-M   'P 1'
#
loop_
_entity.id
_entity.type
_entity.pdbx_description
1 polymer ?
#
loop_
_entity_poly.entity_id
_entity_poly.type
_entity_poly.pdbx_seq_one_letter_code
_entity_poly.pdbx_strand_id
1 'polypeptide(L)'
;MSPSVFSQITEYIELSTKGVFGRSEMILYCEDYNYDDLQYFYIGRNNDKYHWVKYTGAKDVIIIMNDYENDTRELCYKHQSDEKATCKTVDAFASIHKLKAKENIFEVWISKINVKKDES
;
A
#
# COMPACT_ATOMS: atom_id res chain seq x y z
N MET A 1 10.63 -30.19 9.26
CA MET A 1 10.26 -29.08 8.36
C MET A 1 9.17 -28.30 9.07
N SER A 2 9.48 -27.14 9.64
CA SER A 2 8.45 -26.28 10.23
C SER A 2 7.57 -25.73 9.11
N PRO A 3 6.24 -25.68 9.28
CA PRO A 3 5.38 -25.05 8.29
C PRO A 3 5.80 -23.59 8.13
N SER A 4 5.94 -23.12 6.90
CA SER A 4 6.09 -21.70 6.61
C SER A 4 4.89 -20.98 7.23
N VAL A 5 5.10 -20.27 8.32
CA VAL A 5 4.04 -19.54 9.00
C VAL A 5 3.66 -18.38 8.09
N PHE A 6 2.61 -18.56 7.29
CA PHE A 6 1.87 -17.42 6.76
C PHE A 6 1.41 -16.61 7.97
N SER A 7 1.93 -15.41 8.15
CA SER A 7 1.35 -14.50 9.13
C SER A 7 -0.10 -14.20 8.72
N GLN A 8 -0.99 -14.16 9.71
CA GLN A 8 -2.43 -13.94 9.52
C GLN A 8 -2.85 -12.49 9.79
N ILE A 9 -1.88 -11.58 9.79
CA ILE A 9 -2.02 -10.22 10.30
C ILE A 9 -2.62 -9.32 9.22
N THR A 10 -3.50 -8.42 9.66
CA THR A 10 -4.04 -7.35 8.82
C THR A 10 -3.18 -6.12 9.00
N GLU A 11 -2.62 -5.63 7.91
CA GLU A 11 -1.78 -4.42 7.88
C GLU A 11 -2.63 -3.22 7.48
N TYR A 12 -2.25 -2.04 7.98
CA TYR A 12 -2.94 -0.81 7.65
C TYR A 12 -2.00 0.22 7.04
N ILE A 13 -2.47 0.86 5.98
CA ILE A 13 -1.85 2.01 5.35
C ILE A 13 -2.83 3.18 5.46
N GLU A 14 -2.36 4.31 5.98
CA GLU A 14 -3.10 5.56 5.90
C GLU A 14 -2.38 6.52 4.95
N LEU A 15 -3.13 7.11 4.03
CA LEU A 15 -2.65 8.08 3.07
C LEU A 15 -3.45 9.37 3.18
N SER A 16 -2.78 10.52 3.16
CA SER A 16 -3.46 11.81 3.03
C SER A 16 -2.64 12.82 2.22
N THR A 17 -3.32 13.65 1.43
CA THR A 17 -2.73 14.84 0.81
C THR A 17 -2.31 15.85 1.88
N LYS A 18 -1.04 16.28 1.87
CA LYS A 18 -0.49 17.24 2.85
C LYS A 18 0.13 18.48 2.23
N GLY A 19 0.51 18.41 0.95
CA GLY A 19 1.30 19.45 0.29
C GLY A 19 0.62 20.10 -0.91
N VAL A 20 1.20 21.21 -1.35
CA VAL A 20 0.87 21.86 -2.63
C VAL A 20 1.11 20.86 -3.77
N PHE A 21 0.26 20.90 -4.80
CA PHE A 21 0.33 20.01 -5.98
C PHE A 21 -0.06 18.54 -5.74
N GLY A 22 -0.92 18.26 -4.75
CA GLY A 22 -1.49 16.92 -4.56
C GLY A 22 -0.50 15.90 -3.98
N ARG A 23 0.57 16.37 -3.33
CA ARG A 23 1.56 15.51 -2.67
C ARG A 23 0.97 14.88 -1.40
N SER A 24 1.16 13.57 -1.24
CA SER A 24 0.69 12.81 -0.08
C SER A 24 1.80 12.36 0.86
N GLU A 25 1.42 12.13 2.11
CA GLU A 25 2.16 11.37 3.11
C GLU A 25 1.50 10.01 3.30
N MET A 26 2.32 9.00 3.63
CA MET A 26 1.88 7.64 3.92
C MET A 26 2.35 7.26 5.33
N ILE A 27 1.42 6.73 6.13
CA ILE A 27 1.65 6.16 7.45
C ILE A 27 1.35 4.67 7.38
N LEU A 28 2.20 3.86 8.00
CA LEU A 28 2.03 2.42 8.11
C LEU A 28 1.75 2.07 9.57
N TYR A 29 0.72 1.27 9.83
CA TYR A 29 0.48 0.66 11.14
C TYR A 29 0.69 -0.83 10.99
N CYS A 30 1.70 -1.34 11.69
CA CYS A 30 2.06 -2.74 11.71
C CYS A 30 1.84 -3.28 13.12
N GLU A 31 1.00 -4.30 13.26
CA GLU A 31 0.83 -5.00 14.53
C GLU A 31 1.75 -6.22 14.54
N ASP A 32 2.93 -6.11 15.17
CA ASP A 32 3.71 -7.27 15.57
C ASP A 32 3.56 -7.50 17.08
N TYR A 33 3.20 -8.71 17.47
CA TYR A 33 3.12 -9.11 18.88
C TYR A 33 4.50 -9.40 19.50
N ASN A 34 5.57 -9.44 18.69
CA ASN A 34 6.91 -9.90 19.09
C ASN A 34 8.06 -8.87 18.95
N TYR A 35 7.79 -7.60 18.63
CA TYR A 35 8.79 -6.51 18.60
C TYR A 35 10.01 -6.76 17.68
N ASP A 36 9.85 -7.46 16.55
CA ASP A 36 10.93 -7.71 15.55
C ASP A 36 10.68 -6.94 14.23
N ASP A 37 9.96 -5.81 14.35
CA ASP A 37 9.22 -5.03 13.35
C ASP A 37 10.01 -4.64 12.08
N LEU A 38 11.34 -4.56 12.17
CA LEU A 38 12.21 -4.23 11.03
C LEU A 38 12.34 -5.35 9.99
N GLN A 39 11.79 -6.55 10.26
CA GLN A 39 11.79 -7.68 9.32
C GLN A 39 10.48 -7.84 8.52
N TYR A 40 9.39 -7.19 8.92
CA TYR A 40 8.05 -7.44 8.36
C TYR A 40 7.68 -6.59 7.16
N PHE A 41 8.28 -5.40 7.05
CA PHE A 41 8.09 -4.57 5.86
C PHE A 41 9.36 -3.82 5.45
N TYR A 42 9.45 -3.51 4.17
CA TYR A 42 10.50 -2.67 3.62
C TYR A 42 9.89 -1.46 2.90
N ILE A 43 10.29 -0.27 3.33
CA ILE A 43 10.03 0.99 2.62
C ILE A 43 11.22 1.22 1.70
N GLY A 44 11.05 1.02 0.41
CA GLY A 44 12.12 1.29 -0.54
C GLY A 44 12.35 2.77 -0.77
N ARG A 45 13.60 3.10 -1.04
CA ARG A 45 14.03 4.43 -1.48
C ARG A 45 13.65 4.79 -2.90
N ASN A 46 13.08 3.89 -3.71
CA ASN A 46 13.20 4.01 -5.16
C ASN A 46 11.87 3.99 -5.92
N ASN A 47 11.09 5.06 -5.75
CA ASN A 47 10.36 5.71 -6.84
C ASN A 47 9.88 7.09 -6.35
N ASP A 48 10.37 8.18 -6.96
CA ASP A 48 9.90 9.53 -6.63
C ASP A 48 8.40 9.71 -6.86
N LYS A 49 7.77 8.82 -7.63
CA LYS A 49 6.35 8.87 -7.97
C LYS A 49 5.45 8.09 -7.02
N TYR A 50 5.96 7.13 -6.25
CA TYR A 50 5.11 6.24 -5.42
C TYR A 50 5.65 6.07 -4.02
N HIS A 51 4.73 6.06 -3.06
CA HIS A 51 4.95 5.39 -1.79
C HIS A 51 4.96 3.89 -2.06
N TRP A 52 5.96 3.17 -1.56
CA TRP A 52 6.07 1.73 -1.76
C TRP A 52 6.38 1.03 -0.45
N VAL A 53 5.67 -0.06 -0.23
CA VAL A 53 5.88 -0.96 0.89
C VAL A 53 5.85 -2.40 0.39
N LYS A 54 6.81 -3.19 0.85
CA LYS A 54 6.81 -4.65 0.70
C LYS A 54 6.54 -5.26 2.06
N TYR A 55 5.54 -6.12 2.17
CA TYR A 55 5.21 -6.92 3.34
C TYR A 55 5.73 -8.35 3.20
N THR A 56 6.14 -8.93 4.33
CA THR A 56 6.44 -10.36 4.45
C THR A 56 5.43 -10.99 5.42
N GLY A 57 4.52 -11.80 4.89
CA GLY A 57 3.52 -12.51 5.68
C GLY A 57 2.24 -11.72 5.98
N ALA A 58 1.93 -10.65 5.25
CA ALA A 58 0.61 -10.02 5.38
C ALA A 58 -0.51 -10.99 4.92
N LYS A 59 -1.69 -10.90 5.53
CA LYS A 59 -2.91 -11.58 5.04
C LYS A 59 -3.81 -10.62 4.27
N ASP A 60 -4.11 -9.50 4.90
CA ASP A 60 -4.92 -8.42 4.35
C ASP A 60 -4.15 -7.11 4.50
N VAL A 61 -4.26 -6.21 3.52
CA VAL A 61 -3.75 -4.84 3.61
C VAL A 61 -4.93 -3.89 3.40
N ILE A 62 -5.24 -3.11 4.42
CA ILE A 62 -6.33 -2.12 4.42
C ILE A 62 -5.71 -0.75 4.22
N ILE A 63 -6.08 -0.10 3.12
CA ILE A 63 -5.61 1.24 2.76
C ILE A 63 -6.74 2.22 3.00
N ILE A 64 -6.51 3.18 3.89
CA ILE A 64 -7.42 4.28 4.22
C ILE A 64 -6.87 5.52 3.53
N MET A 65 -7.66 6.11 2.64
CA MET A 65 -7.30 7.34 1.93
C MET A 65 -8.18 8.49 2.43
N ASN A 66 -7.52 9.51 2.95
CA ASN A 66 -8.10 10.72 3.52
C ASN A 66 -7.64 11.95 2.72
N ASP A 67 -7.64 11.85 1.39
CA ASP A 67 -7.29 12.96 0.50
C ASP A 67 -8.46 13.97 0.36
N TYR A 68 -8.31 14.99 -0.47
CA TYR A 68 -9.36 15.97 -0.73
C TYR A 68 -10.38 15.46 -1.75
N GLU A 69 -11.54 16.11 -1.81
CA GLU A 69 -12.59 15.78 -2.77
C GLU A 69 -12.06 15.80 -4.21
N ASN A 70 -12.40 14.78 -5.00
CA ASN A 70 -11.92 14.54 -6.38
C ASN A 70 -10.45 14.15 -6.53
N ASP A 71 -9.68 14.00 -5.44
CA ASP A 71 -8.36 13.40 -5.53
C ASP A 71 -8.48 11.91 -5.92
N THR A 72 -7.61 11.46 -6.81
CA THR A 72 -7.47 10.05 -7.16
C THR A 72 -6.03 9.60 -7.07
N ARG A 73 -5.83 8.32 -6.80
CA ARG A 73 -4.51 7.72 -6.64
C ARG A 73 -4.37 6.52 -7.55
N GLU A 74 -3.20 6.34 -8.13
CA GLU A 74 -2.87 5.04 -8.69
C GLU A 74 -2.45 4.12 -7.54
N LEU A 75 -3.26 3.07 -7.32
CA LEU A 75 -3.00 2.01 -6.36
C LEU A 75 -2.58 0.76 -7.14
N CYS A 76 -1.36 0.32 -6.91
CA CYS A 76 -0.84 -0.92 -7.46
C CYS A 76 -0.54 -1.93 -6.37
N TYR A 77 -0.66 -3.21 -6.70
CA TYR A 77 -0.21 -4.30 -5.85
C TYR A 77 0.36 -5.47 -6.64
N LYS A 78 1.17 -6.28 -5.98
CA LYS A 78 1.86 -7.41 -6.59
C LYS A 78 2.10 -8.53 -5.56
N HIS A 79 1.79 -9.75 -5.95
CA HIS A 79 2.20 -10.97 -5.22
C HIS A 79 3.57 -11.44 -5.70
N GLN A 80 4.25 -12.25 -4.90
CA GLN A 80 5.58 -12.79 -5.22
C GLN A 80 5.66 -13.45 -6.60
N SER A 81 4.63 -14.21 -6.98
CA SER A 81 4.57 -14.95 -8.25
C SER A 81 4.07 -14.12 -9.43
N ASP A 82 3.53 -12.92 -9.20
CA ASP A 82 3.02 -12.07 -10.27
C ASP A 82 4.20 -11.59 -11.15
N GLU A 83 4.07 -11.67 -12.47
CA GLU A 83 5.08 -11.12 -13.39
C GLU A 83 5.07 -9.57 -13.34
N LYS A 84 3.87 -8.99 -13.25
CA LYS A 84 3.62 -7.53 -13.28
C LYS A 84 2.65 -7.13 -12.17
N ALA A 85 2.80 -5.89 -11.68
CA ALA A 85 1.86 -5.33 -10.72
C ALA A 85 0.48 -5.07 -11.37
N THR A 86 -0.57 -5.27 -10.60
CA THR A 86 -1.93 -4.86 -10.96
C THR A 86 -2.15 -3.44 -10.46
N CYS A 87 -2.44 -2.49 -11.35
CA CYS A 87 -2.64 -1.08 -11.03
C CYS A 87 -4.06 -0.61 -11.38
N LYS A 88 -4.61 0.28 -10.56
CA LYS A 88 -5.90 0.95 -10.80
C LYS A 88 -5.88 2.38 -10.27
N THR A 89 -6.50 3.29 -11.00
CA THR A 89 -6.84 4.62 -10.47
C THR A 89 -8.06 4.50 -9.58
N VAL A 90 -7.93 4.92 -8.33
CA VAL A 90 -8.98 4.83 -7.31
C VAL A 90 -9.33 6.19 -6.74
N ASP A 91 -10.58 6.34 -6.33
CA ASP A 91 -11.02 7.47 -5.50
C ASP A 91 -10.26 7.47 -4.17
N ALA A 92 -9.73 8.63 -3.79
CA ALA A 92 -8.90 8.82 -2.61
C ALA A 92 -9.58 9.69 -1.53
N PHE A 93 -10.78 10.20 -1.79
CA PHE A 93 -11.55 10.97 -0.81
C PHE A 93 -12.32 10.04 0.14
N ALA A 94 -11.95 10.04 1.43
CA ALA A 94 -12.63 9.30 2.50
C ALA A 94 -12.92 7.82 2.13
N SER A 95 -11.95 7.15 1.51
CA SER A 95 -12.13 5.83 0.90
C SER A 95 -11.30 4.73 1.57
N ILE A 96 -11.79 3.50 1.47
CA ILE A 96 -11.11 2.31 2.03
C ILE A 96 -10.95 1.26 0.93
N HIS A 97 -9.70 0.85 0.69
CA HIS A 97 -9.34 -0.20 -0.25
C HIS A 97 -8.78 -1.41 0.47
N LYS A 98 -9.31 -2.60 0.20
CA LYS A 98 -8.87 -3.85 0.82
C LYS A 98 -8.17 -4.71 -0.21
N LEU A 99 -6.93 -5.09 0.09
CA LEU A 99 -6.14 -6.00 -0.73
C LEU A 99 -5.87 -7.30 0.05
N LYS A 100 -5.88 -8.43 -0.66
CA LYS A 100 -5.57 -9.74 -0.07
C LYS A 100 -4.19 -10.16 -0.49
N ALA A 101 -3.32 -10.41 0.47
CA ALA A 101 -2.00 -10.98 0.26
C ALA A 101 -2.14 -12.52 0.22
N LYS A 102 -2.05 -13.08 -0.98
CA LYS A 102 -2.17 -14.54 -1.20
C LYS A 102 -0.87 -15.30 -0.95
N GLU A 103 0.24 -14.58 -0.81
CA GLU A 103 1.59 -15.13 -0.79
C GLU A 103 2.42 -14.49 0.32
N ASN A 104 3.53 -15.13 0.67
CA ASN A 104 4.40 -14.65 1.74
C ASN A 104 5.00 -13.28 1.45
N ILE A 105 5.20 -12.91 0.18
CA ILE A 105 5.62 -11.57 -0.21
C ILE A 105 4.45 -10.87 -0.91
N PHE A 106 4.13 -9.67 -0.43
CA PHE A 106 3.10 -8.82 -1.00
C PHE A 106 3.57 -7.36 -1.03
N GLU A 107 3.45 -6.73 -2.19
CA GLU A 107 3.96 -5.38 -2.42
C GLU A 107 2.81 -4.44 -2.80
N VAL A 108 2.85 -3.22 -2.28
CA VAL A 108 1.86 -2.17 -2.54
C VAL A 108 2.57 -0.88 -2.94
N TRP A 109 2.09 -0.24 -4.00
CA TRP A 109 2.51 1.09 -4.44
C TRP A 109 1.30 2.02 -4.48
N ILE A 110 1.47 3.25 -4.00
CA ILE A 110 0.45 4.30 -4.05
C ILE A 110 1.08 5.59 -4.57
N SER A 111 0.49 6.22 -5.58
CA SER A 111 1.06 7.43 -6.19
C SER A 111 1.21 8.58 -5.17
N LYS A 112 2.40 9.18 -5.10
CA LYS A 112 2.67 10.35 -4.22
C LYS A 112 1.94 11.60 -4.69
N ILE A 113 1.61 11.67 -5.98
CA ILE A 113 0.90 12.80 -6.60
C ILE A 113 -0.50 12.32 -7.00
N ASN A 114 -1.49 13.20 -6.86
CA ASN A 114 -2.84 12.99 -7.38
C ASN A 114 -2.78 12.72 -8.89
N VAL A 115 -3.50 11.68 -9.33
CA VAL A 115 -3.63 11.33 -10.74
C VAL A 115 -4.88 12.02 -11.26
N LYS A 116 -4.80 12.72 -12.40
CA LYS A 116 -6.01 13.20 -13.05
C LYS A 116 -6.64 12.02 -13.79
N LYS A 117 -7.96 11.85 -13.68
CA LYS A 117 -8.67 11.04 -14.67
C LYS A 117 -8.44 11.71 -16.01
N ASP A 118 -7.90 10.98 -16.98
CA ASP A 118 -7.92 11.47 -18.36
C ASP A 118 -9.39 11.67 -18.72
N GLU A 119 -9.78 12.92 -18.97
CA GLU A 119 -11.06 13.24 -19.59
C GLU A 119 -10.93 12.81 -21.05
N SER A 120 -11.35 11.56 -21.34
CA SER A 120 -11.54 11.03 -22.69
C SER A 120 -12.84 11.53 -23.30
#